data_AF-A0A1X1A8R3-F1
#
_entry.id   AF-A0A1X1A8R3-F1
#
_cell.length_a   1.000
_cell.length_b   1.000
_cell.length_c   1.000
_cell.angle_alpha   90.00
_cell.angle_beta   90.00
_cell.angle_gamma   90.00
#
_symmetry.space_group_name_H-M   'P 1'
#
loop_
_entity.id
_entity.type
_entity.pdbx_description
1 polymer ?
#
loop_
_entity_poly.entity_id
_entity_poly.type
_entity_poly.pdbx_seq_one_letter_code
_entity_poly.pdbx_strand_id
1 'polypeptide(L)'
;MKHASLLFGLVLALPVFAQTTCPPGQYEVCLMGCFCAPVDPGQAGQILKDMETMASGSLAFALRQARDEATAAGTQPIPLHIRAQLEPWYDFAVLDAARYRVGNEQQMSAANAVLQNPDVNAVTLIDTIIFRHAQDAEDNVALWAHELKHVQQYQELGVEEFARRYTRNYDDLEAPAYKIEALVAKALRQNSAGRAR
;
A
#
# COMPACT_ATOMS: atom_id res chain seq x y z
N MET A 1 19.90 -68.60 -65.93
CA MET A 1 19.40 -69.43 -64.80
C MET A 1 19.75 -68.74 -63.48
N LYS A 2 18.80 -68.80 -62.55
CA LYS A 2 18.85 -68.57 -61.09
C LYS A 2 18.44 -67.18 -60.57
N HIS A 3 17.38 -67.28 -59.76
CA HIS A 3 16.55 -66.30 -59.09
C HIS A 3 17.09 -65.88 -57.72
N ALA A 4 16.36 -64.91 -57.13
CA ALA A 4 16.05 -64.75 -55.71
C ALA A 4 17.05 -63.93 -54.87
N SER A 5 16.64 -63.09 -53.93
CA SER A 5 15.33 -62.54 -53.54
C SER A 5 15.59 -61.40 -52.56
N LEU A 6 14.63 -60.47 -52.53
CA LEU A 6 14.38 -59.40 -51.57
C LEU A 6 14.70 -59.72 -50.09
N LEU A 7 15.18 -58.71 -49.36
CA LEU A 7 14.79 -58.49 -47.96
C LEU A 7 14.80 -57.00 -47.63
N PHE A 8 13.65 -56.56 -47.11
CA PHE A 8 13.22 -55.21 -46.79
C PHE A 8 13.58 -54.91 -45.33
N GLY A 9 14.30 -53.83 -45.05
CA GLY A 9 14.67 -53.40 -43.70
C GLY A 9 14.12 -52.01 -43.40
N LEU A 10 12.93 -51.97 -42.80
CA LEU A 10 12.27 -50.76 -42.29
C LEU A 10 12.99 -50.30 -41.02
N VAL A 11 13.74 -49.20 -41.08
CA VAL A 11 14.33 -48.57 -39.89
C VAL A 11 13.34 -47.54 -39.34
N LEU A 12 12.77 -47.86 -38.17
CA LEU A 12 11.93 -46.97 -37.37
C LEU A 12 12.73 -45.73 -36.93
N ALA A 13 12.30 -44.55 -37.36
CA ALA A 13 12.72 -43.29 -36.78
C ALA A 13 12.11 -43.17 -35.38
N LEU A 14 12.92 -43.29 -34.34
CA LEU A 14 12.52 -42.93 -32.99
C LEU A 14 12.32 -41.40 -32.93
N PRO A 15 11.25 -40.90 -32.27
CA PRO A 15 11.18 -39.49 -31.96
C PRO A 15 12.30 -39.19 -30.97
N VAL A 16 13.26 -38.37 -31.40
CA VAL A 16 14.21 -37.74 -30.49
C VAL A 16 13.38 -36.83 -29.60
N PHE A 17 13.04 -37.30 -28.39
CA PHE A 17 12.62 -36.40 -27.33
C PHE A 17 13.81 -35.47 -27.08
N ALA A 18 13.70 -34.23 -27.53
CA ALA A 18 14.64 -33.19 -27.18
C ALA A 18 14.72 -33.15 -25.65
N GLN A 19 15.88 -33.51 -25.10
CA GLN A 19 16.18 -33.33 -23.70
C GLN A 19 16.22 -31.81 -23.47
N THR A 20 15.15 -31.23 -22.94
CA THR A 20 15.03 -29.81 -22.62
C THR A 20 15.83 -29.47 -21.37
N THR A 21 17.13 -29.74 -21.41
CA THR A 21 18.06 -29.16 -20.44
C THR A 21 18.59 -27.88 -21.06
N CYS A 22 18.24 -26.74 -20.46
CA CYS A 22 18.74 -25.46 -20.92
C CYS A 22 20.27 -25.45 -20.91
N PRO A 23 20.92 -24.73 -21.85
CA PRO A 23 22.36 -24.58 -21.88
C PRO A 23 22.92 -24.15 -20.51
N PRO A 24 24.17 -24.51 -20.15
CA PRO A 24 24.77 -24.08 -18.90
C PRO A 24 24.66 -22.55 -18.70
N GLY A 25 24.13 -22.12 -17.56
CA GLY A 25 23.86 -20.71 -17.26
C GLY A 25 22.51 -20.20 -17.77
N GLN A 26 21.66 -21.06 -18.34
CA GLN A 26 20.27 -20.77 -18.70
C GLN A 26 19.31 -21.68 -17.93
N TYR A 27 18.11 -21.17 -17.71
CA TYR A 27 17.05 -21.82 -16.96
C TYR A 27 15.75 -21.77 -17.76
N GLU A 28 14.91 -22.78 -17.57
CA GLU A 28 13.62 -22.86 -18.24
C GLU A 28 12.63 -21.90 -17.57
N VAL A 29 12.05 -21.00 -18.35
CA VAL A 29 11.02 -20.05 -17.92
C VAL A 29 9.76 -20.31 -18.75
N CYS A 30 8.64 -20.59 -18.08
CA CYS A 30 7.36 -20.89 -18.73
C CYS A 30 6.36 -19.76 -18.47
N LEU A 31 6.24 -18.84 -19.44
CA LEU A 31 5.23 -17.77 -19.46
C LEU A 31 4.54 -17.82 -20.83
N MET A 32 3.36 -18.44 -20.89
CA MET A 32 2.60 -18.71 -22.13
C MET A 32 3.31 -19.61 -23.17
N GLY A 33 4.54 -20.04 -22.87
CA GLY A 33 5.39 -21.01 -23.57
C GLY A 33 6.71 -21.16 -22.81
N CYS A 34 7.39 -22.30 -22.91
CA CYS A 34 8.66 -22.53 -22.20
C CYS A 34 9.85 -22.18 -23.10
N PHE A 35 10.75 -21.36 -22.58
CA PHE A 35 11.98 -20.97 -23.26
C PHE A 35 13.15 -20.94 -22.28
N CYS A 36 14.37 -21.15 -22.78
CA CYS A 36 15.59 -21.04 -21.99
C CYS A 36 16.05 -19.58 -21.96
N ALA A 37 16.16 -19.01 -20.76
CA ALA A 37 16.65 -17.65 -20.55
C ALA A 37 17.83 -17.66 -19.57
N PRO A 38 18.78 -16.72 -19.68
CA PRO A 38 19.87 -16.55 -18.72
C PRO A 38 19.38 -15.90 -17.40
N VAL A 39 18.16 -16.21 -16.97
CA VAL A 39 17.52 -15.66 -15.78
C VAL A 39 17.29 -16.83 -14.83
N ASP A 40 18.08 -16.90 -13.77
CA ASP A 40 17.83 -17.85 -12.69
C ASP A 40 16.45 -17.52 -12.07
N PRO A 41 15.50 -18.48 -12.02
CA PRO A 41 14.20 -18.27 -11.38
C PRO A 41 14.32 -17.78 -9.93
N GLY A 42 15.39 -18.17 -9.22
CA GLY A 42 15.73 -17.64 -7.90
C GLY A 42 16.16 -16.18 -7.91
N GLN A 43 16.90 -15.74 -8.95
CA GLN A 43 17.27 -14.33 -9.12
C GLN A 43 16.08 -13.46 -9.49
N ALA A 44 15.16 -13.92 -10.33
CA ALA A 44 13.96 -13.15 -10.66
C ALA A 44 13.12 -12.84 -9.41
N GLY A 45 12.95 -13.83 -8.52
CA GLY A 45 12.28 -13.64 -7.23
C GLY A 45 13.06 -12.72 -6.27
N GLN A 46 14.39 -12.74 -6.31
CA GLN A 46 15.23 -11.86 -5.50
C GLN A 46 15.15 -10.40 -5.99
N ILE A 47 15.22 -10.18 -7.30
CA ILE A 47 15.08 -8.84 -7.91
C ILE A 47 13.75 -8.21 -7.52
N LEU A 48 12.64 -8.96 -7.59
CA LEU A 48 11.33 -8.45 -7.18
C LEU A 48 11.31 -8.06 -5.69
N LYS A 49 11.87 -8.89 -4.81
CA LYS A 49 11.97 -8.58 -3.37
C LYS A 49 12.85 -7.35 -3.09
N ASP A 50 13.95 -7.21 -3.81
CA ASP A 50 14.85 -6.06 -3.66
C ASP A 50 14.15 -4.79 -4.13
N MET A 51 13.42 -4.84 -5.25
CA MET A 51 12.58 -3.73 -5.73
C MET A 51 11.50 -3.35 -4.71
N GLU A 52 10.78 -4.32 -4.14
CA GLU A 52 9.80 -4.07 -3.09
C GLU A 52 10.44 -3.42 -1.86
N THR A 53 11.61 -3.90 -1.42
CA THR A 53 12.33 -3.37 -0.26
C THR A 53 12.78 -1.93 -0.49
N MET A 54 13.29 -1.63 -1.69
CA MET A 54 13.66 -0.27 -2.09
C MET A 54 12.43 0.65 -2.13
N ALA A 55 11.32 0.19 -2.71
CA ALA A 55 10.08 0.96 -2.78
C ALA A 55 9.52 1.26 -1.38
N SER A 56 9.41 0.25 -0.51
CA SER A 56 8.93 0.44 0.85
C SER A 56 9.85 1.33 1.68
N GLY A 57 11.17 1.18 1.55
CA GLY A 57 12.14 2.02 2.25
C GLY A 57 12.09 3.47 1.79
N SER A 58 11.90 3.70 0.49
CA SER A 58 11.73 5.05 -0.07
C SER A 58 10.46 5.72 0.45
N LEU A 59 9.36 4.97 0.52
CA LEU A 59 8.09 5.44 1.10
C LEU A 59 8.25 5.79 2.59
N ALA A 60 8.86 4.91 3.38
CA ALA A 60 9.11 5.17 4.80
C ALA A 60 9.96 6.42 5.03
N PHE A 61 11.01 6.61 4.23
CA PHE A 61 11.83 7.82 4.28
C PHE A 61 11.01 9.07 3.95
N ALA A 62 10.24 9.03 2.87
CA ALA A 62 9.46 10.18 2.42
C ALA A 62 8.36 10.56 3.41
N LEU A 63 7.71 9.58 4.06
CA LEU A 63 6.75 9.82 5.15
C LEU A 63 7.37 10.58 6.33
N ARG A 64 8.57 10.16 6.77
CA ARG A 64 9.29 10.83 7.87
C ARG A 64 9.68 12.25 7.48
N GLN A 65 10.25 12.42 6.29
CA GLN A 65 10.64 13.73 5.79
C GLN A 65 9.44 14.69 5.73
N ALA A 66 8.33 14.26 5.11
CA ALA A 66 7.14 15.09 4.99
C ALA A 66 6.54 15.43 6.36
N ARG A 67 6.56 14.48 7.31
CA ARG A 67 6.12 14.72 8.70
C ARG A 67 7.00 15.75 9.41
N ASP A 68 8.32 15.66 9.24
CA ASP A 68 9.26 16.58 9.89
C ASP A 68 9.15 18.00 9.31
N GLU A 69 8.97 18.12 7.99
CA GLU A 69 8.67 19.39 7.32
C GLU A 69 7.34 19.99 7.81
N ALA A 70 6.30 19.17 7.91
CA ALA A 70 5.00 19.58 8.44
C ALA A 70 5.09 20.07 9.90
N THR A 71 5.88 19.39 10.73
CA THR A 71 6.13 19.74 12.12
C THR A 71 6.93 21.04 12.24
N ALA A 72 7.99 21.20 11.44
CA ALA A 72 8.81 22.40 11.41
C ALA A 72 8.02 23.64 10.97
N ALA A 73 7.06 23.45 10.07
CA ALA A 73 6.14 24.51 9.64
C ALA A 73 4.95 24.72 10.60
N GLY A 74 4.94 24.08 11.78
CA GLY A 74 3.94 24.23 12.83
C GLY A 74 2.70 23.35 12.65
N THR A 75 2.23 22.77 13.74
CA THR A 75 1.03 21.93 13.80
C THR A 75 0.16 22.30 15.00
N GLN A 76 -1.10 21.88 14.97
CA GLN A 76 -2.09 22.08 16.02
C GLN A 76 -2.57 20.73 16.58
N PRO A 77 -2.98 20.64 17.86
CA PRO A 77 -3.63 19.46 18.39
C PRO A 77 -5.04 19.30 17.81
N ILE A 78 -5.66 18.11 17.91
CA ILE A 78 -7.06 17.90 17.49
C ILE A 78 -7.98 18.98 18.12
N PRO A 79 -8.87 19.64 17.35
CA PRO A 79 -9.86 20.55 17.92
C PRO A 79 -10.69 19.87 19.02
N LEU A 80 -10.91 20.55 20.14
CA LEU A 80 -11.47 19.92 21.34
C LEU A 80 -12.85 19.29 21.10
N HIS A 81 -13.71 19.93 20.30
CA HIS A 81 -15.04 19.41 19.96
C HIS A 81 -14.97 18.18 19.06
N ILE A 82 -13.97 18.07 18.18
CA ILE A 82 -13.71 16.86 17.38
C ILE A 82 -13.20 15.75 18.31
N ARG A 83 -12.20 16.04 19.15
CA ARG A 83 -11.60 15.07 20.09
C ARG A 83 -12.66 14.43 20.98
N ALA A 84 -13.52 15.23 21.62
CA ALA A 84 -14.58 14.73 22.50
C ALA A 84 -15.57 13.79 21.80
N GLN A 85 -15.83 13.98 20.51
CA GLN A 85 -16.72 13.10 19.73
C GLN A 85 -16.05 11.78 19.33
N LEU A 86 -14.71 11.74 19.31
CA LEU A 86 -13.91 10.59 18.90
C LEU A 86 -13.39 9.76 20.07
N GLU A 87 -13.46 10.27 21.30
CA GLU A 87 -13.13 9.53 22.54
C GLU A 87 -13.76 8.12 22.65
N PRO A 88 -15.02 7.89 22.23
CA PRO A 88 -15.62 6.55 22.29
C PRO A 88 -15.04 5.55 21.27
N TRP A 89 -14.28 6.02 20.28
CA TRP A 89 -13.86 5.22 19.12
C TRP A 89 -12.36 4.92 19.14
N TYR A 90 -11.57 5.75 19.82
CA TYR A 90 -10.11 5.68 19.83
C TYR A 90 -9.55 5.79 21.23
N ASP A 91 -8.46 5.06 21.48
CA ASP A 91 -7.71 5.18 22.73
C ASP A 91 -7.09 6.57 22.88
N PHE A 92 -6.92 6.99 24.13
CA PHE A 92 -6.30 8.27 24.48
C PHE A 92 -4.96 8.48 23.78
N ALA A 93 -4.12 7.45 23.68
CA ALA A 93 -2.78 7.55 23.07
C ALA A 93 -2.84 7.91 21.57
N VAL A 94 -3.87 7.48 20.85
CA VAL A 94 -4.07 7.84 19.43
C VAL A 94 -4.51 9.30 19.32
N LEU A 95 -5.49 9.70 20.12
CA LEU A 95 -6.04 11.06 20.14
C LEU A 95 -5.03 12.11 20.62
N ASP A 96 -4.12 11.71 21.52
CA ASP A 96 -3.14 12.62 22.12
C ASP A 96 -1.91 12.85 21.24
N ALA A 97 -1.46 11.79 20.56
CA ALA A 97 -0.35 11.84 19.64
C ALA A 97 -0.68 12.68 18.39
N ALA A 98 -1.93 12.60 17.91
CA ALA A 98 -2.32 13.23 16.67
C ALA A 98 -2.14 14.75 16.68
N ARG A 99 -1.58 15.25 15.59
CA ARG A 99 -1.46 16.66 15.25
C ARG A 99 -2.08 16.88 13.88
N TYR A 100 -2.48 18.12 13.60
CA TYR A 100 -2.94 18.49 12.27
C TYR A 100 -2.37 19.81 11.79
N ARG A 101 -2.46 19.99 10.47
CA ARG A 101 -2.28 21.28 9.81
C ARG A 101 -3.14 21.32 8.56
N VAL A 102 -3.49 22.52 8.12
CA VAL A 102 -4.10 22.74 6.82
C VAL A 102 -2.97 23.00 5.82
N GLY A 103 -2.86 22.15 4.79
CA GLY A 103 -1.78 22.17 3.82
C GLY A 103 -1.93 23.31 2.80
N ASN A 104 -0.79 23.78 2.28
CA ASN A 104 -0.74 24.51 1.00
C ASN A 104 -0.53 23.52 -0.16
N GLU A 105 -0.64 23.98 -1.41
CA GLU A 105 -0.52 23.11 -2.61
C GLU A 105 0.76 22.26 -2.63
N GLN A 106 1.89 22.82 -2.18
CA GLN A 106 3.17 22.13 -2.15
C GLN A 106 3.21 20.98 -1.14
N GLN A 107 2.63 21.18 0.05
CA GLN A 107 2.58 20.15 1.09
C GLN A 107 1.60 19.03 0.74
N MET A 108 0.45 19.38 0.16
CA MET A 108 -0.48 18.39 -0.39
C MET A 108 0.15 17.63 -1.54
N SER A 109 0.91 18.29 -2.42
CA SER A 109 1.63 17.62 -3.50
C SER A 109 2.68 16.65 -2.98
N ALA A 110 3.42 17.00 -1.92
CA ALA A 110 4.37 16.09 -1.29
C ALA A 110 3.65 14.90 -0.63
N ALA A 111 2.59 15.14 0.14
CA ALA A 111 1.80 14.08 0.76
C ALA A 111 1.14 13.14 -0.27
N ASN A 112 0.58 13.69 -1.35
CA ASN A 112 -0.01 12.93 -2.44
C ASN A 112 1.04 12.17 -3.26
N ALA A 113 2.24 12.73 -3.45
CA ALA A 113 3.33 12.04 -4.12
C ALA A 113 3.82 10.82 -3.30
N VAL A 114 3.77 10.93 -1.97
CA VAL A 114 4.13 9.85 -1.05
C VAL A 114 3.11 8.70 -1.10
N LEU A 115 1.81 8.99 -1.12
CA LEU A 115 0.76 7.95 -1.10
C LEU A 115 0.17 7.61 -2.48
N GLN A 116 0.63 8.26 -3.55
CA GLN A 116 0.12 8.14 -4.92
C GLN A 116 -1.41 8.33 -5.05
N ASN A 117 -2.01 9.12 -4.15
CA ASN A 117 -3.46 9.35 -4.13
C ASN A 117 -3.77 10.84 -4.40
N PRO A 118 -4.22 11.21 -5.61
CA PRO A 118 -4.39 12.62 -5.98
C PRO A 118 -5.64 13.28 -5.35
N ASP A 119 -6.65 12.49 -4.99
CA ASP A 119 -8.00 12.95 -4.66
C ASP A 119 -8.39 12.71 -3.20
N VAL A 120 -7.47 13.03 -2.28
CA VAL A 120 -7.72 12.93 -0.84
C VAL A 120 -7.92 14.30 -0.19
N ASN A 121 -8.88 14.37 0.73
CA ASN A 121 -9.19 15.56 1.53
C ASN A 121 -8.24 15.71 2.73
N ALA A 122 -7.63 14.61 3.16
CA ALA A 122 -6.60 14.60 4.18
C ALA A 122 -5.58 13.47 3.92
N VAL A 123 -4.38 13.61 4.49
CA VAL A 123 -3.34 12.59 4.49
C VAL A 123 -2.70 12.49 5.87
N THR A 124 -2.57 11.29 6.41
CA THR A 124 -1.85 11.05 7.65
C THR A 124 -0.38 10.70 7.43
N LEU A 125 0.50 11.59 7.91
CA LEU A 125 1.94 11.43 7.95
C LEU A 125 2.38 11.04 9.37
N ILE A 126 2.38 9.74 9.66
CA ILE A 126 2.73 9.17 10.97
C ILE A 126 1.76 9.61 12.08
N ASP A 127 2.03 10.74 12.72
CA ASP A 127 1.23 11.35 13.78
C ASP A 127 0.59 12.68 13.33
N THR A 128 0.92 13.15 12.13
CA THR A 128 0.55 14.47 11.63
C THR A 128 -0.38 14.37 10.44
N ILE A 129 -1.60 14.90 10.59
CA ILE A 129 -2.65 14.87 9.57
C ILE A 129 -2.63 16.18 8.78
N ILE A 130 -2.47 16.08 7.47
CA ILE A 130 -2.50 17.21 6.55
C ILE A 130 -3.90 17.28 5.94
N PHE A 131 -4.68 18.29 6.29
CA PHE A 131 -5.98 18.54 5.66
C PHE A 131 -5.82 19.48 4.47
N ARG A 132 -6.55 19.21 3.40
CA ARG A 132 -6.62 20.09 2.22
C ARG A 132 -7.39 21.38 2.53
N HIS A 133 -8.48 21.26 3.27
CA HIS A 133 -9.37 22.37 3.59
C HIS A 133 -9.50 22.55 5.11
N ALA A 134 -9.50 23.79 5.57
CA ALA A 134 -9.68 24.10 6.99
C ALA A 134 -11.03 23.59 7.52
N GLN A 135 -12.08 23.68 6.71
CA GLN A 135 -13.41 23.18 7.08
C GLN A 135 -13.42 21.68 7.39
N ASP A 136 -12.64 20.87 6.65
CA ASP A 136 -12.51 19.45 6.94
C ASP A 136 -11.79 19.20 8.27
N ALA A 137 -10.73 19.97 8.54
CA ALA A 137 -10.01 19.89 9.81
C ALA A 137 -10.87 20.35 11.00
N GLU A 138 -11.78 21.30 10.79
CA GLU A 138 -12.56 21.93 11.86
C GLU A 138 -13.89 21.20 12.12
N ASP A 139 -14.56 20.66 11.09
CA ASP A 139 -15.94 20.19 11.23
C ASP A 139 -16.15 18.72 10.85
N ASN A 140 -15.22 18.10 10.13
CA ASN A 140 -15.42 16.77 9.56
C ASN A 140 -14.95 15.65 10.50
N VAL A 141 -15.74 15.38 11.54
CA VAL A 141 -15.48 14.33 12.55
C VAL A 141 -15.29 12.93 11.92
N ALA A 142 -16.02 12.64 10.84
CA ALA A 142 -15.91 11.33 10.17
C ALA A 142 -14.57 11.17 9.46
N LEU A 143 -14.13 12.20 8.73
CA LEU A 143 -12.80 12.21 8.11
C LEU A 143 -11.69 12.14 9.16
N TRP A 144 -11.83 12.84 10.29
CA TRP A 144 -10.90 12.66 11.41
C TRP A 144 -10.83 11.21 11.90
N ALA A 145 -11.97 10.51 11.95
CA ALA A 145 -11.98 9.10 12.32
C ALA A 145 -11.21 8.24 11.30
N HIS A 146 -11.27 8.56 10.02
CA HIS A 146 -10.45 7.91 9.00
C HIS A 146 -8.96 8.11 9.30
N GLU A 147 -8.53 9.37 9.42
CA GLU A 147 -7.12 9.72 9.56
C GLU A 147 -6.50 9.19 10.86
N LEU A 148 -7.26 9.22 11.97
CA LEU A 148 -6.82 8.59 13.22
C LEU A 148 -6.62 7.09 13.11
N LYS A 149 -7.28 6.42 12.15
CA LYS A 149 -7.02 5.00 11.89
C LYS A 149 -5.62 4.78 11.38
N HIS A 150 -5.12 5.67 10.52
CA HIS A 150 -3.74 5.63 10.07
C HIS A 150 -2.77 5.97 11.20
N VAL A 151 -3.07 6.95 12.06
CA VAL A 151 -2.26 7.21 13.26
C VAL A 151 -2.13 5.95 14.13
N GLN A 152 -3.25 5.26 14.39
CA GLN A 152 -3.26 3.98 15.10
C GLN A 152 -2.41 2.93 14.38
N GLN A 153 -2.57 2.77 13.06
CA GLN A 153 -1.79 1.80 12.28
C GLN A 153 -0.28 2.09 12.34
N TYR A 154 0.14 3.36 12.31
CA TYR A 154 1.54 3.74 12.50
C TYR A 154 2.05 3.40 13.89
N GLN A 155 1.24 3.58 14.94
CA GLN A 155 1.59 3.19 16.31
C GLN A 155 1.74 1.67 16.46
N GLU A 156 0.86 0.89 15.82
CA GLU A 156 0.83 -0.57 15.91
C GLU A 156 1.91 -1.25 15.07
N LEU A 157 2.14 -0.76 13.85
CA LEU A 157 3.04 -1.39 12.87
C LEU A 157 4.43 -0.77 12.87
N GLY A 158 4.54 0.51 13.21
CA GLY A 158 5.68 1.34 12.86
C GLY A 158 5.69 1.72 11.37
N VAL A 159 6.51 2.72 11.04
CA VAL A 159 6.55 3.33 9.68
C VAL A 159 7.02 2.34 8.61
N GLU A 160 8.01 1.49 8.91
CA GLU A 160 8.59 0.56 7.94
C GLU A 160 7.58 -0.51 7.49
N GLU A 161 6.88 -1.12 8.45
CA GLU A 161 5.87 -2.14 8.15
C GLU A 161 4.62 -1.54 7.53
N PHE A 162 4.22 -0.33 7.95
CA PHE A 162 3.16 0.42 7.28
C PHE A 162 3.53 0.63 5.80
N ALA A 163 4.71 1.19 5.51
CA ALA A 163 5.15 1.46 4.14
C ALA A 163 5.25 0.18 3.31
N ARG A 164 5.73 -0.92 3.90
CA ARG A 164 5.79 -2.23 3.23
C ARG A 164 4.41 -2.74 2.86
N ARG A 165 3.43 -2.64 3.76
CA ARG A 165 2.04 -3.05 3.48
C ARG A 165 1.40 -2.15 2.45
N TYR A 166 1.53 -0.83 2.60
CA TYR A 166 0.95 0.15 1.70
C TYR A 166 1.46 -0.01 0.26
N THR A 167 2.77 -0.23 0.08
CA THR A 167 3.39 -0.45 -1.23
C THR A 167 2.91 -1.75 -1.90
N ARG A 168 2.58 -2.78 -1.11
CA ARG A 168 2.12 -4.07 -1.65
C ARG A 168 0.62 -4.10 -1.91
N ASN A 169 -0.16 -3.59 -0.97
CA ASN A 169 -1.62 -3.58 -1.02
C ASN A 169 -2.14 -2.49 -0.07
N TYR A 170 -2.39 -1.29 -0.61
CA TYR A 170 -2.90 -0.17 0.19
C TYR A 170 -4.31 -0.44 0.74
N ASP A 171 -5.13 -1.24 0.05
CA ASP A 171 -6.51 -1.54 0.45
C ASP A 171 -6.59 -2.19 1.84
N ASP A 172 -5.57 -2.97 2.25
CA ASP A 172 -5.52 -3.59 3.57
C ASP A 172 -5.42 -2.57 4.71
N LEU A 173 -4.92 -1.37 4.42
CA LEU A 173 -4.78 -0.27 5.37
C LEU A 173 -5.93 0.75 5.24
N GLU A 174 -6.38 1.03 4.01
CA GLU A 174 -7.47 1.96 3.71
C GLU A 174 -8.85 1.41 4.10
N ALA A 175 -9.14 0.13 3.83
CA ALA A 175 -10.48 -0.43 4.09
C ALA A 175 -10.90 -0.35 5.57
N PRO A 176 -10.03 -0.63 6.57
CA PRO A 176 -10.33 -0.36 7.97
C PRO A 176 -10.61 1.12 8.28
N ALA A 177 -9.93 2.06 7.60
CA ALA A 177 -10.10 3.50 7.78
C ALA A 177 -11.47 3.97 7.24
N TYR A 178 -11.85 3.55 6.03
CA TYR A 178 -13.19 3.82 5.49
C TYR A 178 -14.30 3.19 6.35
N LYS A 179 -14.05 2.01 6.92
CA LYS A 179 -15.05 1.36 7.79
C LYS A 179 -15.36 2.19 9.03
N ILE A 180 -14.34 2.70 9.72
CA ILE A 180 -14.55 3.50 10.93
C ILE A 180 -15.15 4.88 10.60
N GLU A 181 -14.72 5.51 9.51
CA GLU A 181 -15.33 6.73 8.98
C GLU A 181 -16.85 6.55 8.78
N ALA A 182 -17.26 5.47 8.10
CA ALA A 182 -18.67 5.18 7.85
C ALA A 182 -19.46 4.94 9.14
N LEU A 183 -18.87 4.28 10.14
CA LEU A 183 -19.49 4.04 11.45
C LEU A 183 -19.70 5.35 12.22
N VAL A 184 -18.68 6.21 12.25
CA VAL A 184 -18.75 7.52 12.91
C VAL A 184 -19.76 8.42 12.20
N ALA A 185 -19.71 8.51 10.87
CA ALA A 185 -20.67 9.29 10.09
C ALA A 185 -22.11 8.84 10.36
N LYS A 186 -22.35 7.53 10.48
CA LYS A 186 -23.67 6.99 10.83
C LYS A 186 -24.10 7.41 12.24
N ALA A 187 -23.23 7.29 13.23
CA ALA A 187 -23.55 7.68 14.61
C ALA A 187 -23.87 9.18 14.74
N LEU A 188 -23.12 10.04 14.04
CA LEU A 188 -23.36 11.49 14.03
C LEU A 188 -24.74 11.84 13.48
N ARG A 189 -25.16 11.20 12.37
CA ARG A 189 -26.50 11.38 11.80
C ARG A 189 -27.62 10.95 12.76
N GLN A 190 -27.41 9.86 13.50
CA GLN A 190 -28.38 9.37 14.47
C GLN A 190 -28.50 10.31 15.68
N ASN A 191 -27.39 10.86 16.17
CA ASN A 191 -27.38 11.80 17.28
C ASN A 191 -28.03 13.14 16.93
N SER A 192 -27.85 13.62 15.70
CA SER A 192 -28.50 14.84 15.21
C SER A 192 -30.01 14.65 14.99
N ALA A 193 -30.44 13.49 14.47
CA ALA A 193 -31.86 13.15 14.35
C ALA A 193 -32.56 12.96 15.71
N GLY A 194 -31.86 12.44 16.72
CA GLY A 194 -32.37 12.28 18.08
C GLY A 194 -32.51 13.60 18.85
N ARG A 195 -31.67 14.59 18.56
CA ARG A 195 -31.75 15.96 19.14
C ARG A 195 -32.85 16.82 18.53
N ALA A 196 -33.37 16.46 17.36
CA ALA A 196 -34.44 17.18 16.68
C ALA A 196 -35.86 16.71 17.06
N ARG A 197 -35.97 15.77 18.00
CA ARG A 197 -37.24 15.25 18.56
C ARG A 197 -37.36 15.68 20.02
#